data_AF-A0A5D2MWZ1-F1
#
_entry.id   AF-A0A5D2MWZ1-F1
#
_cell.length_a   1.000
_cell.length_b   1.000
_cell.length_c   1.000
_cell.angle_alpha   90.00
_cell.angle_beta   90.00
_cell.angle_gamma   90.00
#
_symmetry.space_group_name_H-M   'P 1'
#
loop_
_entity.id
_entity.type
_entity.pdbx_description
1 polymer ?
#
loop_
_entity_poly.entity_id
_entity_poly.type
_entity_poly.pdbx_seq_one_letter_code
_entity_poly.pdbx_strand_id
1 'polypeptide(L)' 'MRHLLSSLYSPDPSSTNDSPSNHGSLDAIETASFNVDQYMNLLIRTSNLEALRQRHVEMAAEIKNIDTDFQMLVYKNYK' A
#
# COMPACT_ATOMS: atom_id res chain seq x y z
N MET A 1 -0.10 -15.15 -18.90
CA MET A 1 -0.38 -14.21 -17.79
C MET A 1 0.11 -14.69 -16.42
N ARG A 2 -0.12 -15.95 -16.00
CA ARG A 2 0.40 -16.47 -14.71
C ARG A 2 1.93 -16.35 -14.53
N HIS A 3 2.70 -16.61 -15.58
CA HIS A 3 4.16 -16.50 -15.60
C HIS A 3 4.68 -15.06 -15.55
N LEU A 4 3.88 -14.07 -15.95
CA LEU A 4 4.25 -12.65 -15.79
C LEU A 4 4.10 -12.21 -14.33
N LEU A 5 3.09 -12.74 -13.64
CA LEU A 5 2.83 -12.44 -12.23
C LEU A 5 3.77 -13.20 -11.29
N SER A 6 4.28 -14.38 -11.66
CA SER A 6 5.23 -15.12 -10.81
C SER A 6 6.57 -14.42 -10.67
N SER A 7 7.00 -13.66 -11.67
CA SER A 7 8.22 -12.85 -11.58
C SER A 7 8.08 -11.67 -10.61
N LEU A 8 6.85 -11.23 -10.33
CA LEU A 8 6.57 -10.10 -9.43
C LEU A 8 6.46 -10.53 -7.96
N TYR A 9 6.08 -11.79 -7.72
CA TYR A 9 5.87 -12.38 -6.38
C TYR A 9 6.88 -13.47 -6.02
N SER A 10 7.93 -13.70 -6.83
CA SER A 10 8.97 -14.67 -6.45
C SER A 10 9.73 -14.13 -5.24
N PRO A 11 9.78 -14.87 -4.11
CA PRO A 11 10.54 -14.45 -2.94
C PRO A 11 12.01 -14.38 -3.33
N ASP A 12 12.64 -13.23 -3.11
CA ASP A 12 14.08 -13.07 -3.32
C ASP A 12 14.84 -13.87 -2.24
N PRO A 13 15.67 -14.86 -2.59
CA PRO A 13 16.45 -15.63 -1.62
C PRO A 13 17.55 -14.81 -0.92
N SER A 14 17.70 -13.52 -1.26
CA SER A 14 18.71 -12.63 -0.66
C SER A 14 18.31 -12.01 0.69
N SER A 15 17.07 -12.19 1.17
CA SER A 15 16.70 -11.79 2.53
C SER A 15 17.21 -12.82 3.55
N THR A 16 18.52 -12.85 3.73
CA THR A 16 19.17 -13.62 4.79
C THR A 16 18.67 -13.14 6.15
N ASN A 17 18.04 -14.07 6.87
CA ASN A 17 17.69 -13.96 8.28
C ASN A 17 18.93 -13.68 9.13
N ASP A 18 19.19 -12.42 9.41
CA ASP A 18 20.00 -12.01 10.55
C ASP A 18 19.07 -11.78 11.74
N SER A 19 18.99 -12.76 12.63
CA SER A 19 18.58 -12.54 14.02
C SER A 19 19.85 -12.26 14.83
N PRO A 20 19.90 -11.24 15.70
CA PRO A 20 19.04 -11.24 16.87
C PRO A 20 18.60 -9.84 17.32
N SER A 21 17.30 -9.59 17.29
CA SER A 21 16.62 -8.84 18.34
C SER A 21 15.14 -9.05 18.16
N ASN A 22 14.46 -9.11 19.28
CA ASN A 22 13.04 -9.35 19.42
C ASN A 22 12.25 -8.13 18.90
N HIS A 23 12.44 -7.73 17.65
CA HIS A 23 11.75 -6.66 16.95
C HIS A 23 10.76 -7.32 16.00
N GLY A 24 9.52 -7.47 16.46
CA GLY A 24 8.47 -8.22 15.78
C GLY A 24 8.34 -7.81 14.31
N SER A 25 8.49 -8.77 13.40
CA SER A 25 8.29 -8.57 11.97
C SER A 25 6.84 -8.16 11.67
N LEU A 26 6.60 -7.39 10.61
CA LEU A 26 5.24 -7.07 10.15
C LEU A 26 4.47 -8.32 9.68
N ASP A 27 5.18 -9.40 9.36
CA ASP A 27 4.56 -10.68 9.00
C ASP A 27 4.14 -11.52 10.23
N ALA A 28 4.41 -11.03 11.45
CA ALA A 28 4.13 -11.77 12.68
C ALA A 28 2.65 -11.80 13.08
N ILE A 29 1.75 -11.13 12.35
CA ILE A 29 0.30 -11.09 12.65
C ILE A 29 -0.31 -12.48 12.77
N GLU A 30 0.16 -13.42 11.96
CA GLU A 30 -0.36 -14.79 11.92
C GLU A 30 0.30 -15.73 12.94
N THR A 31 1.24 -15.23 13.74
CA THR A 31 2.04 -16.06 14.66
C THR A 31 1.38 -16.15 16.04
N ALA A 32 1.44 -17.32 16.69
CA ALA A 32 0.88 -17.54 18.03
C ALA A 32 1.50 -16.64 19.12
N SER A 33 2.65 -16.03 18.88
CA SER A 33 3.34 -15.07 19.75
C SER A 33 3.08 -13.61 19.37
N PHE A 34 2.00 -13.32 18.62
CA PHE A 34 1.68 -11.99 18.14
C PHE A 34 1.52 -10.99 19.31
N ASN A 35 2.26 -9.88 19.21
CA ASN A 35 2.14 -8.76 20.14
C ASN A 35 1.64 -7.52 19.39
N VAL A 36 0.43 -7.08 19.74
CA VAL A 36 -0.26 -5.95 19.09
C VAL A 36 0.52 -4.65 19.26
N ASP A 37 0.97 -4.32 20.46
CA ASP A 37 1.61 -3.04 20.77
C ASP A 37 2.95 -2.88 20.02
N GLN A 38 3.69 -3.97 19.93
CA GLN A 38 4.95 -4.02 19.19
C GLN A 38 4.72 -3.89 17.68
N TYR A 39 3.75 -4.65 17.15
CA TYR A 39 3.38 -4.60 15.74
C TYR A 39 2.92 -3.20 15.33
N MET A 40 2.02 -2.57 16.11
CA MET A 40 1.53 -1.22 15.83
C MET A 40 2.65 -0.18 15.91
N ASN A 41 3.55 -0.29 16.90
CA ASN A 41 4.72 0.59 16.98
C ASN A 41 5.64 0.46 15.77
N LEU A 42 5.86 -0.77 15.28
CA LEU A 42 6.67 -0.98 14.08
C LEU A 42 5.96 -0.41 12.85
N LEU A 43 4.68 -0.75 12.68
CA LEU A 43 3.86 -0.30 11.56
C LEU A 43 3.84 1.22 11.45
N ILE A 44 3.66 1.95 12.55
CA ILE A 44 3.65 3.41 12.56
C ILE A 44 5.02 3.99 12.19
N ARG A 45 6.13 3.34 12.57
CA ARG A 45 7.49 3.82 12.24
C ARG A 45 7.90 3.50 10.81
N THR A 46 7.44 2.37 10.27
CA THR A 46 7.81 1.91 8.92
C THR A 46 6.88 2.45 7.85
N SER A 47 5.63 2.74 8.17
CA SER A 47 4.67 3.29 7.20
C SER A 47 4.86 4.78 7.00
N ASN A 48 5.01 5.20 5.75
CA ASN A 48 5.08 6.61 5.40
C ASN A 48 3.66 7.17 5.22
N LEU A 49 3.05 7.58 6.33
CA LEU A 49 1.67 8.09 6.36
C LEU A 49 1.50 9.38 5.56
N GLU A 50 2.50 10.27 5.55
CA GLU A 50 2.45 11.50 4.75
C GLU A 50 2.46 11.22 3.25
N ALA A 51 3.31 10.30 2.79
CA ALA A 51 3.32 9.90 1.39
C ALA A 51 1.99 9.23 0.98
N LEU A 52 1.41 8.41 1.86
CA LEU A 52 0.10 7.80 1.63
C LEU A 52 -1.01 8.86 1.55
N ARG A 53 -1.01 9.83 2.47
CA ARG A 53 -1.94 10.95 2.51
C ARG A 53 -1.82 11.81 1.24
N GLN A 54 -0.60 12.12 0.83
CA GLN A 54 -0.34 12.93 -0.36
C GLN A 54 -0.90 12.24 -1.62
N ARG A 55 -0.65 10.94 -1.79
CA ARG A 55 -1.24 10.15 -2.89
C ARG A 55 -2.76 10.15 -2.85
N HIS A 56 -3.37 10.06 -1.66
CA HIS A 56 -4.82 10.13 -1.53
C HIS A 56 -5.38 11.49 -1.97
N VAL A 57 -4.72 12.60 -1.61
CA VAL A 57 -5.11 13.95 -2.05
C VAL A 57 -5.00 14.08 -3.58
N GLU A 58 -3.91 13.59 -4.16
CA GLU A 58 -3.70 13.60 -5.62
C GLU A 58 -4.79 12.82 -6.36
N MET A 59 -5.10 11.59 -5.92
CA MET A 59 -6.16 10.79 -6.53
C MET A 59 -7.54 11.45 -6.39
N ALA A 60 -7.84 12.05 -5.24
CA ALA A 60 -9.11 12.75 -5.06
C ALA A 60 -9.25 13.96 -6.00
N ALA A 61 -8.15 14.70 -6.22
CA ALA A 61 -8.12 15.80 -7.19
C ALA A 61 -8.29 15.29 -8.63
N GLU A 62 -7.64 14.18 -8.98
CA GLU A 62 -7.77 13.55 -10.30
C GLU A 62 -9.21 13.08 -10.58
N ILE A 63 -9.85 12.39 -9.62
CA ILE A 63 -11.25 11.97 -9.73
C ILE A 63 -12.16 13.18 -9.97
N LYS A 64 -11.95 14.27 -9.22
CA LYS A 64 -12.74 15.49 -9.39
C LYS A 64 -12.58 16.10 -10.79
N ASN A 65 -11.35 16.11 -11.32
CA ASN A 65 -11.09 16.60 -12.67
C ASN A 65 -11.80 15.73 -13.70
N ILE A 66 -11.71 14.40 -13.57
CA ILE A 66 -12.38 13.45 -14.46
C ILE A 66 -13.90 13.65 -14.42
N ASP A 67 -14.50 13.80 -13.24
CA ASP A 67 -15.94 14.05 -13.08
C ASP A 67 -16.36 15.35 -13.78
N THR A 68 -15.57 16.42 -13.63
CA THR A 68 -15.83 17.71 -14.28
C THR A 68 -15.74 17.58 -15.81
N ASP A 69 -14.70 16.91 -16.32
CA ASP A 69 -14.51 16.68 -17.75
C ASP A 69 -15.64 15.85 -18.34
N PHE A 70 -16.07 14.81 -17.61
CA PHE A 70 -17.19 13.98 -18.00
C PHE A 70 -18.51 14.76 -18.04
N GLN A 71 -18.82 15.54 -17.00
CA GLN A 71 -20.00 16.41 -16.96
C GLN A 71 -20.00 17.39 -18.14
N MET A 72 -18.84 17.97 -18.47
CA MET A 72 -18.70 18.87 -19.62
C MET A 72 -18.93 18.14 -20.95
N LEU A 73 -18.39 16.93 -21.10
CA LEU A 73 -18.57 16.12 -22.31
C LEU A 73 -20.05 15.78 -22.51
N VAL A 74 -20.73 15.30 -21.46
CA VAL A 74 -22.15 14.97 -21.49
C VAL A 74 -22.98 16.20 -21.83
N TYR A 75 -22.70 17.35 -21.18
CA TYR A 75 -23.37 18.61 -21.47
C TYR A 75 -23.26 19.02 -22.94
N LYS A 76 -22.12 18.75 -23.60
CA LYS A 76 -21.91 19.11 -25.01
C LYS A 76 -22.63 18.19 -25.98
N ASN A 77 -22.80 16.91 -25.65
CA ASN A 77 -23.23 15.89 -26.60
C ASN A 77 -24.67 15.39 -26.39
N TYR A 78 -25.21 15.57 -25.19
CA TYR A 78 -26.51 15.02 -24.79
C TYR A 78 -27.45 16.08 -24.23
N LYS A 79 -27.25 17.34 -24.62
CA LYS A 79 -28.19 18.43 -24.38
C LYS A 79 -29.15 18.59 -25.56
#